data_AF-A0A6L9Y8P1-F1
#
_entry.id   AF-A0A6L9Y8P1-F1
#
_cell.length_a   1.000
_cell.length_b   1.000
_cell.length_c   1.000
_cell.angle_alpha   90.00
_cell.angle_beta   90.00
_cell.angle_gamma   90.00
#
_symmetry.space_group_name_H-M   'P 1'
#
loop_
_entity.id
_entity.type
_entity.pdbx_description
1 polymer ?
#
loop_
_entity_poly.entity_id
_entity_poly.type
_entity_poly.pdbx_seq_one_letter_code
_entity_poly.pdbx_strand_id
1 'polypeptide(L)'
;MELWLLPFILLAVITYFVIQRSVASLTRTPVWLLWLVMMTPPLVWIGWTLFNGENTPIPPALLLGPFVICLPLYWLLIQWGRSDPNSTMTKENPTKTTTSDPVAKISSATEKSSLRPITKEEEKDLRNCFPWGIYYLQNIEYRPQVVLCRGKLRTNPEQAYRTVRSNIEAEFGDRFFVVFQESFSGKPFFALVPNTKKSTKPYRGSESLTRPGLALGLMVITLFTTTWMGTQIAGVSENPLTDPALLLQGLPYALALMAILSIHELGHYFAAMVYKVRTTLPYFIPIPFLFLGTLGAFIHIRSPVPNRKALFDIGIAGPLVGLVVTLPILMWGLAHSTIVPLSDSSGILNLESLNPRFSFLLTLLSKWALGSEFVSNTAINLHPVAVAGYVGLVVTAFNLMPVGQLDGGHIVHAMLGQRTGMTIGQITRLLMMLLVLIQPELLLWGIIILFMPVADEPALNDVSELDNWRDLCGIIALLILVSIILPVPGTITKLLSI
;
A
#
# COMPACT_ATOMS: atom_id res chain seq x y z
N MET A 1 -15.45 28.35 10.85
CA MET A 1 -14.09 28.70 11.33
C MET A 1 -13.44 27.61 12.18
N GLU A 2 -13.77 27.43 13.47
CA GLU A 2 -12.96 26.58 14.38
C GLU A 2 -12.74 25.13 13.91
N LEU A 3 -13.75 24.51 13.27
CA LEU A 3 -13.67 23.14 12.74
C LEU A 3 -12.53 22.90 11.75
N TRP A 4 -12.04 23.93 11.05
CA TRP A 4 -10.99 23.80 10.03
C TRP A 4 -9.58 24.08 10.57
N LEU A 5 -9.45 24.83 11.66
CA LEU A 5 -8.15 25.16 12.26
C LEU A 5 -7.49 23.93 12.90
N LEU A 6 -8.25 23.11 13.62
CA LEU A 6 -7.75 21.91 14.29
C LEU A 6 -7.20 20.86 13.31
N PRO A 7 -7.90 20.43 12.23
CA PRO A 7 -7.33 19.52 11.25
C PRO A 7 -6.20 20.14 10.43
N PHE A 8 -6.18 21.46 10.20
CA PHE A 8 -5.05 22.12 9.56
C PHE A 8 -3.78 22.08 10.43
N ILE A 9 -3.89 22.37 11.73
CA ILE A 9 -2.77 22.28 12.69
C ILE A 9 -2.29 20.82 12.79
N LEU A 10 -3.21 19.86 12.81
CA LEU A 10 -2.86 18.43 12.79
C LEU A 10 -2.09 18.05 11.51
N LEU A 11 -2.58 18.46 10.34
CA LEU A 11 -1.92 18.25 9.05
C LEU A 11 -0.54 18.93 8.99
N ALA A 12 -0.41 20.14 9.51
CA ALA A 12 0.84 20.89 9.61
C ALA A 12 1.90 20.16 10.44
N VAL A 13 1.52 19.62 11.60
CA VAL A 13 2.41 18.85 12.47
C VAL A 13 2.77 17.49 11.85
N ILE A 14 1.79 16.78 11.29
CA ILE A 14 2.03 15.47 10.65
C ILE A 14 2.96 15.61 9.45
N THR A 15 2.74 16.58 8.55
CA THR A 15 3.61 16.78 7.38
C THR A 15 5.04 17.14 7.81
N TYR A 16 5.22 17.95 8.85
CA TYR A 16 6.55 18.28 9.38
C TYR A 16 7.29 17.03 9.86
N PHE A 17 6.67 16.23 10.74
CA PHE A 17 7.27 14.99 11.25
C PHE A 17 7.54 13.96 10.14
N VAL A 18 6.64 13.84 9.15
CA VAL A 18 6.83 12.94 8.00
C VAL A 18 8.03 13.36 7.17
N ILE A 19 8.16 14.63 6.78
CA ILE A 19 9.29 15.12 5.97
C ILE A 19 10.60 15.02 6.78
N GLN A 20 10.57 15.37 8.07
CA GLN A 20 11.73 15.23 8.96
C GLN A 20 12.21 13.79 9.07
N ARG A 21 11.30 12.80 9.10
CA ARG A 21 11.64 11.38 9.23
C ARG A 21 12.00 10.69 7.92
N SER A 22 11.45 11.14 6.79
CA SER A 22 11.57 10.44 5.49
C SER A 22 12.54 11.11 4.50
N VAL A 23 12.71 12.43 4.55
CA VAL A 23 13.48 13.19 3.54
C VAL A 23 14.73 13.87 4.09
N ALA A 24 14.77 14.22 5.39
CA ALA A 24 15.91 14.93 5.99
C ALA A 24 17.26 14.17 5.91
N SER A 25 17.24 12.84 5.73
CA SER A 25 18.43 12.00 5.50
C SER A 25 18.87 11.92 4.04
N LEU A 26 18.04 12.38 3.10
CA LEU A 26 18.25 12.30 1.64
C LEU A 26 18.75 13.62 1.04
N THR A 27 18.56 14.75 1.73
CA THR A 27 18.74 16.10 1.17
C THR A 27 19.29 17.12 2.16
N ARG A 28 20.18 18.02 1.69
CA ARG A 28 20.66 19.22 2.41
C ARG A 28 19.67 20.37 2.41
N THR A 29 18.60 20.32 1.61
CA THR A 29 17.53 21.33 1.66
C THR A 29 16.84 21.28 3.02
N PRO A 30 16.67 22.43 3.71
CA PRO A 30 16.22 22.43 5.09
C PRO A 30 14.75 22.01 5.19
N VAL A 31 14.44 21.20 6.21
CA VAL A 31 13.11 20.58 6.40
C VAL A 31 11.98 21.62 6.41
N TRP A 32 12.21 22.80 6.99
CA TRP A 32 11.19 23.87 7.02
C TRP A 32 10.81 24.38 5.62
N LEU A 33 11.73 24.37 4.66
CA LEU A 33 11.47 24.84 3.29
C LEU A 33 10.70 23.77 2.48
N LEU A 34 11.09 22.50 2.64
CA LEU A 34 10.37 21.36 2.05
C LEU A 34 8.95 21.26 2.61
N TRP A 35 8.79 21.48 3.92
CA TRP A 35 7.50 21.56 4.61
C TRP A 35 6.65 22.75 4.13
N LEU A 36 7.24 23.95 4.03
CA LEU A 36 6.54 25.14 3.57
C LEU A 36 5.94 24.90 2.17
N VAL A 37 6.70 24.31 1.25
CA VAL A 37 6.24 24.00 -0.10
C VAL A 37 5.10 22.97 -0.11
N MET A 38 5.14 21.93 0.74
CA MET A 38 4.01 21.00 0.88
C MET A 38 2.78 21.61 1.56
N MET A 39 2.96 22.61 2.41
CA MET A 39 1.86 23.33 3.09
C MET A 39 1.32 24.52 2.31
N THR A 40 1.96 24.96 1.22
CA THR A 40 1.48 26.08 0.39
C THR A 40 0.04 25.87 -0.11
N PRO A 41 -0.38 24.69 -0.62
CA PRO A 41 -1.77 24.51 -1.07
C PRO A 41 -2.83 24.73 0.03
N PRO A 42 -2.81 24.05 1.20
CA PRO A 42 -3.79 24.32 2.25
C PRO A 42 -3.67 25.73 2.84
N LEU A 43 -2.48 26.34 2.87
CA LEU A 43 -2.32 27.75 3.24
C LEU A 43 -3.05 28.71 2.27
N VAL A 44 -2.93 28.48 0.97
CA VAL A 44 -3.64 29.27 -0.07
C VAL A 44 -5.15 29.09 0.03
N TRP A 45 -5.63 27.88 0.30
CA TRP A 45 -7.05 27.59 0.46
C TRP A 45 -7.64 28.25 1.71
N ILE A 46 -6.96 28.13 2.85
CA ILE A 46 -7.37 28.82 4.10
C ILE A 46 -7.37 30.33 3.89
N GLY A 47 -6.33 30.88 3.26
CA GLY A 47 -6.28 32.29 2.86
C GLY A 47 -7.50 32.71 2.03
N TRP A 48 -7.87 31.95 1.00
CA TRP A 48 -9.06 32.23 0.20
C TRP A 48 -10.35 32.23 1.05
N THR A 49 -10.55 31.21 1.89
CA THR A 49 -11.75 31.12 2.75
C THR A 49 -11.83 32.23 3.80
N LEU A 50 -10.69 32.75 4.28
CA LEU A 50 -10.63 33.87 5.21
C LEU A 50 -10.96 35.22 4.56
N PHE A 51 -10.55 35.42 3.29
CA PHE A 51 -10.83 36.68 2.57
C PHE A 51 -12.23 36.71 1.93
N ASN A 52 -12.70 35.59 1.38
CA ASN A 52 -13.93 35.54 0.57
C ASN A 52 -15.09 34.77 1.22
N GLY A 53 -14.89 34.23 2.44
CA GLY A 53 -15.92 33.56 3.23
C GLY A 53 -16.24 32.13 2.81
N GLU A 54 -16.74 31.33 3.76
CA GLU A 54 -16.98 29.88 3.62
C GLU A 54 -18.02 29.51 2.53
N ASN A 55 -18.82 30.47 2.07
CA ASN A 55 -19.86 30.28 1.05
C ASN A 55 -19.39 30.52 -0.40
N THR A 56 -18.13 30.88 -0.65
CA THR A 56 -17.60 31.06 -2.02
C THR A 56 -16.73 29.88 -2.45
N PRO A 57 -17.01 29.22 -3.59
CA PRO A 57 -16.18 28.10 -4.05
C PRO A 57 -14.79 28.60 -4.45
N ILE A 58 -13.75 27.87 -4.04
CA ILE A 58 -12.36 28.15 -4.43
C ILE A 58 -12.23 27.99 -5.95
N PRO A 59 -11.75 29.00 -6.71
CA PRO A 59 -11.59 28.89 -8.15
C PRO A 59 -10.67 27.72 -8.53
N PRO A 60 -10.97 26.94 -9.58
CA PRO A 60 -10.17 25.76 -9.94
C PRO A 60 -8.67 26.04 -10.12
N ALA A 61 -8.30 27.24 -10.57
CA ALA A 61 -6.91 27.68 -10.68
C ALA A 61 -6.20 27.85 -9.32
N LEU A 62 -6.92 28.28 -8.27
CA LEU A 62 -6.42 28.37 -6.89
C LEU A 62 -6.52 27.03 -6.14
N LEU A 63 -7.43 26.15 -6.55
CA LEU A 63 -7.47 24.77 -6.08
C LEU A 63 -6.25 23.98 -6.58
N LEU A 64 -6.00 24.02 -7.89
CA LEU A 64 -5.02 23.16 -8.56
C LEU A 64 -3.63 23.79 -8.74
N GLY A 65 -3.56 25.09 -9.03
CA GLY A 65 -2.30 25.80 -9.30
C GLY A 65 -1.23 25.59 -8.22
N PRO A 66 -1.56 25.70 -6.92
CA PRO A 66 -0.61 25.40 -5.85
C PRO A 66 -0.04 23.97 -5.92
N PHE A 67 -0.84 22.94 -6.22
CA PHE A 67 -0.34 21.57 -6.36
C PHE A 67 0.51 21.37 -7.62
N VAL A 68 0.06 21.92 -8.76
CA VAL A 68 0.77 21.84 -10.04
C VAL A 68 2.15 22.53 -9.98
N ILE A 69 2.31 23.57 -9.14
CA ILE A 69 3.58 24.28 -8.94
C ILE A 69 4.41 23.63 -7.82
N CYS A 70 3.80 23.32 -6.67
CA CYS A 70 4.54 22.89 -5.49
C CYS A 70 5.03 21.44 -5.57
N LEU A 71 4.33 20.54 -6.28
CA LEU A 71 4.81 19.14 -6.43
C LEU A 71 6.11 19.07 -7.27
N PRO A 72 6.23 19.72 -8.46
CA PRO A 72 7.51 19.85 -9.15
C PRO A 72 8.55 20.60 -8.34
N LEU A 73 8.19 21.72 -7.68
CA LEU A 73 9.16 22.54 -6.94
C LEU A 73 9.73 21.81 -5.70
N TYR A 74 8.91 21.01 -5.00
CA TYR A 74 9.35 20.11 -3.93
C TYR A 74 10.33 19.05 -4.44
N TRP A 75 10.03 18.42 -5.58
CA TRP A 75 10.92 17.46 -6.24
C TRP A 75 12.24 18.11 -6.70
N LEU A 76 12.18 19.35 -7.19
CA LEU A 76 13.34 20.14 -7.62
C LEU A 76 14.23 20.53 -6.43
N LEU A 77 13.63 20.98 -5.31
CA LEU A 77 14.33 21.22 -4.04
C LEU A 77 14.96 19.94 -3.47
N ILE A 78 14.31 18.78 -3.64
CA ILE A 78 14.91 17.49 -3.28
C ILE A 78 16.10 17.18 -4.18
N GLN A 79 16.00 17.39 -5.50
CA GLN A 79 17.10 17.13 -6.42
C GLN A 79 18.31 18.06 -6.21
N TRP A 80 18.11 19.37 -6.12
CA TRP A 80 19.17 20.33 -5.78
C TRP A 80 19.75 20.09 -4.37
N GLY A 81 18.94 19.56 -3.45
CA GLY A 81 19.39 19.19 -2.11
C GLY A 81 20.16 17.87 -2.01
N ARG A 82 20.17 17.00 -3.03
CA ARG A 82 20.81 15.67 -2.94
C ARG A 82 22.30 15.80 -2.64
N SER A 83 22.74 15.15 -1.56
CA SER A 83 24.18 15.02 -1.29
C SER A 83 24.77 13.95 -2.20
N ASP A 84 25.68 14.35 -3.08
CA ASP A 84 26.61 13.38 -3.68
C ASP A 84 27.45 12.72 -2.56
N PRO A 85 27.46 11.38 -2.44
CA PRO A 85 28.15 10.66 -1.36
C PRO A 85 29.67 10.91 -1.26
N ASN A 86 30.28 11.49 -2.30
CA ASN A 86 31.72 11.70 -2.40
C ASN A 86 32.18 13.07 -1.87
N SER A 87 31.26 13.98 -1.50
CA SER A 87 31.61 15.36 -1.13
C SER A 87 32.15 15.55 0.30
N THR A 88 32.12 14.51 1.15
CA THR A 88 32.52 14.59 2.57
C THR A 88 34.02 14.32 2.81
N MET A 89 34.85 14.29 1.76
CA MET A 89 36.31 14.25 1.87
C MET A 89 36.95 15.41 1.10
N THR A 90 37.04 16.58 1.76
CA THR A 90 38.14 17.58 1.69
C THR A 90 37.65 18.87 2.36
N LYS A 91 37.96 19.04 3.67
CA LYS A 91 38.17 20.33 4.38
C LYS A 91 38.33 20.13 5.89
N GLU A 92 39.44 19.53 6.28
CA GLU A 92 40.10 19.90 7.54
C GLU A 92 41.55 20.24 7.24
N ASN A 93 42.00 21.38 7.76
CA ASN A 93 43.41 21.67 7.99
C ASN A 93 43.46 22.51 9.28
N PRO A 94 44.49 22.34 10.13
CA PRO A 94 44.38 22.62 11.56
C PRO A 94 44.76 24.06 11.92
N THR A 95 44.66 24.44 13.21
CA THR A 95 45.79 25.04 14.00
C THR A 95 45.32 25.59 15.37
N LYS A 96 45.86 25.03 16.49
CA LYS A 96 46.02 25.61 17.86
C LYS A 96 44.74 26.01 18.64
N THR A 97 44.67 26.07 19.99
CA THR A 97 45.24 25.36 21.18
C THR A 97 44.27 25.71 22.38
N THR A 98 44.34 25.27 23.64
CA THR A 98 45.42 24.70 24.51
C THR A 98 44.81 23.80 25.62
N THR A 99 45.54 23.60 26.74
CA THR A 99 45.16 23.19 28.12
C THR A 99 43.69 23.40 28.54
N SER A 100 43.06 22.54 29.36
CA SER A 100 43.62 21.77 30.50
C SER A 100 42.85 20.48 30.86
N ASP A 101 43.50 19.62 31.64
CA ASP A 101 43.03 18.36 32.26
C ASP A 101 42.96 18.54 33.81
N PRO A 102 42.40 17.62 34.64
CA PRO A 102 41.73 16.34 34.29
C PRO A 102 40.43 16.02 35.10
N VAL A 103 39.93 14.78 34.91
CA VAL A 103 39.01 14.00 35.79
C VAL A 103 37.50 14.31 35.75
N ALA A 104 36.77 13.51 34.97
CA ALA A 104 35.63 12.72 35.46
C ALA A 104 35.34 11.52 34.54
N LYS A 105 35.00 10.35 35.12
CA LYS A 105 34.71 9.12 34.36
C LYS A 105 33.32 9.15 33.73
N ILE A 106 33.23 9.00 32.41
CA ILE A 106 32.19 8.17 31.78
C ILE A 106 32.90 7.21 30.80
N SER A 107 32.51 5.94 30.83
CA SER A 107 33.18 4.88 30.06
C SER A 107 32.88 4.98 28.56
N SER A 108 33.84 4.55 27.76
CA SER A 108 33.69 4.39 26.31
C SER A 108 32.62 3.35 25.98
N ALA A 109 31.54 3.78 25.34
CA ALA A 109 30.51 2.92 24.77
C ALA A 109 30.20 3.32 23.32
N THR A 110 31.26 3.46 22.50
CA THR A 110 31.09 3.56 21.04
C THR A 110 30.59 2.22 20.52
N GLU A 111 29.28 2.08 20.32
CA GLU A 111 28.69 0.91 19.67
C GLU A 111 29.20 0.82 18.23
N LYS A 112 30.27 0.03 18.04
CA LYS A 112 30.81 -0.26 16.72
C LYS A 112 29.76 -1.00 15.90
N SER A 113 29.50 -0.51 14.69
CA SER A 113 28.70 -1.21 13.67
C SER A 113 29.13 -2.68 13.58
N SER A 114 28.19 -3.60 13.78
CA SER A 114 28.45 -5.04 13.97
C SER A 114 28.74 -5.81 12.68
N LEU A 115 29.27 -5.11 11.67
CA LEU A 115 29.59 -5.64 10.35
C LEU A 115 31.10 -5.66 10.15
N ARG A 116 31.73 -6.83 10.39
CA ARG A 116 33.11 -7.09 10.01
C ARG A 116 33.23 -6.95 8.48
N PRO A 117 34.14 -6.11 7.95
CA PRO A 117 34.43 -6.09 6.52
C PRO A 117 34.89 -7.47 6.04
N ILE A 118 34.43 -7.87 4.86
CA ILE A 118 34.89 -9.09 4.16
C ILE A 118 36.42 -9.02 4.02
N THR A 119 37.13 -10.08 4.41
CA THR A 119 38.59 -10.14 4.29
C THR A 119 39.01 -10.35 2.83
N LYS A 120 40.28 -10.13 2.48
CA LYS A 120 40.78 -10.41 1.13
C LYS A 120 40.70 -11.90 0.76
N GLU A 121 40.63 -12.79 1.75
CA GLU A 121 40.37 -14.21 1.57
C GLU A 121 38.88 -14.43 1.29
N GLU A 122 37.99 -13.94 2.18
CA GLU A 122 36.55 -14.02 1.97
C GLU A 122 36.08 -13.37 0.64
N GLU A 123 36.78 -12.37 0.09
CA GLU A 123 36.50 -11.84 -1.26
C GLU A 123 36.84 -12.86 -2.36
N LYS A 124 37.95 -13.59 -2.24
CA LYS A 124 38.34 -14.63 -3.19
C LYS A 124 37.32 -15.77 -3.18
N ASP A 125 36.88 -16.18 -2.00
CA ASP A 125 35.93 -17.28 -1.82
C ASP A 125 34.52 -16.85 -2.27
N LEU A 126 34.15 -15.59 -2.02
CA LEU A 126 32.98 -14.95 -2.63
C LEU A 126 33.07 -14.90 -4.16
N ARG A 127 34.23 -14.66 -4.77
CA ARG A 127 34.41 -14.70 -6.23
C ARG A 127 34.23 -16.12 -6.78
N ASN A 128 34.70 -17.14 -6.06
CA ASN A 128 34.49 -18.55 -6.44
C ASN A 128 33.00 -18.93 -6.48
N CYS A 129 32.15 -18.27 -5.68
CA CYS A 129 30.71 -18.50 -5.65
C CYS A 129 29.96 -18.11 -6.95
N PHE A 130 30.61 -17.43 -7.91
CA PHE A 130 30.00 -16.99 -9.19
C PHE A 130 30.64 -17.67 -10.41
N PRO A 131 30.14 -18.84 -10.87
CA PRO A 131 30.68 -19.54 -12.04
C PRO A 131 30.54 -18.71 -13.33
N TRP A 132 31.63 -18.63 -14.11
CA TRP A 132 31.74 -17.84 -15.35
C TRP A 132 30.69 -18.18 -16.42
N GLY A 133 30.21 -19.42 -16.46
CA GLY A 133 29.13 -19.85 -17.36
C GLY A 133 27.72 -19.40 -16.94
N ILE A 134 27.55 -18.98 -15.68
CA ILE A 134 26.26 -18.65 -15.07
C ILE A 134 26.12 -17.14 -14.87
N TYR A 135 27.09 -16.54 -14.17
CA TYR A 135 27.14 -15.11 -13.90
C TYR A 135 28.60 -14.65 -13.89
N TYR A 136 29.00 -13.90 -14.92
CA TYR A 136 30.35 -13.35 -14.99
C TYR A 136 30.47 -12.12 -14.09
N LEU A 137 30.92 -12.32 -12.86
CA LEU A 137 31.18 -11.26 -11.89
C LEU A 137 32.31 -10.34 -12.36
N GLN A 138 32.05 -9.04 -12.45
CA GLN A 138 32.98 -8.04 -12.94
C GLN A 138 33.52 -7.12 -11.83
N ASN A 139 32.66 -6.72 -10.89
CA ASN A 139 33.03 -5.79 -9.81
C ASN A 139 32.28 -6.13 -8.52
N ILE A 140 32.93 -5.93 -7.37
CA ILE A 140 32.35 -6.06 -6.03
C ILE A 140 32.45 -4.69 -5.39
N GLU A 141 31.31 -4.07 -5.10
CA GLU A 141 31.25 -2.77 -4.42
C GLU A 141 30.76 -2.94 -2.98
N TYR A 142 31.61 -2.59 -2.04
CA TYR A 142 31.29 -2.60 -0.61
C TYR A 142 30.53 -1.33 -0.21
N ARG A 143 29.32 -1.48 0.32
CA ARG A 143 28.56 -0.40 0.97
C ARG A 143 28.32 -0.75 2.45
N PRO A 144 28.07 0.23 3.34
CA PRO A 144 28.09 -0.01 4.80
C PRO A 144 27.11 -1.05 5.34
N GLN A 145 26.12 -1.47 4.55
CA GLN A 145 25.09 -2.45 4.93
C GLN A 145 24.82 -3.51 3.85
N VAL A 146 25.58 -3.53 2.74
CA VAL A 146 25.35 -4.46 1.62
C VAL A 146 26.61 -4.58 0.75
N VAL A 147 26.89 -5.79 0.24
CA VAL A 147 27.94 -6.03 -0.76
C VAL A 147 27.29 -6.23 -2.13
N LEU A 148 27.66 -5.41 -3.11
CA LEU A 148 27.04 -5.36 -4.43
C LEU A 148 27.93 -6.05 -5.48
N CYS A 149 27.56 -7.28 -5.84
CA CYS A 149 28.23 -8.12 -6.82
C CYS A 149 27.65 -7.86 -8.22
N ARG A 150 28.33 -7.03 -9.03
CA ARG A 150 27.91 -6.65 -10.39
C ARG A 150 28.67 -7.40 -11.47
N GLY A 151 27.98 -7.77 -12.53
CA GLY A 151 28.53 -8.57 -13.62
C GLY A 151 27.54 -8.75 -14.77
N LYS A 152 27.72 -9.82 -15.55
CA LYS A 152 26.84 -10.20 -16.66
C LYS A 152 26.23 -11.58 -16.43
N LEU A 153 24.90 -11.64 -16.39
CA LEU A 153 24.14 -12.88 -16.43
C LEU A 153 24.36 -13.60 -17.78
N ARG A 154 24.45 -14.93 -17.75
CA ARG A 154 24.77 -15.78 -18.91
C ARG A 154 23.90 -17.04 -19.07
N THR A 155 23.06 -17.33 -18.08
CA THR A 155 21.99 -18.36 -18.16
C THR A 155 20.66 -17.77 -17.66
N ASN A 156 19.61 -18.58 -17.59
CA ASN A 156 18.32 -18.19 -17.06
C ASN A 156 18.43 -17.58 -15.63
N PRO A 157 17.73 -16.46 -15.33
CA PRO A 157 17.75 -15.81 -14.00
C PRO A 157 17.52 -16.74 -12.81
N GLU A 158 16.55 -17.67 -12.89
CA GLU A 158 16.19 -18.56 -11.78
C GLU A 158 17.27 -19.62 -11.53
N GLN A 159 17.90 -20.15 -12.60
CA GLN A 159 19.04 -21.05 -12.46
C GLN A 159 20.24 -20.32 -11.85
N ALA A 160 20.54 -19.11 -12.33
CA ALA A 160 21.64 -18.31 -11.81
C ALA A 160 21.45 -17.94 -10.34
N TYR A 161 20.23 -17.54 -9.94
CA TYR A 161 19.90 -17.27 -8.56
C TYR A 161 20.12 -18.50 -7.66
N ARG A 162 19.56 -19.67 -8.05
CA ARG A 162 19.70 -20.91 -7.28
C ARG A 162 21.15 -21.33 -7.08
N THR A 163 21.97 -21.33 -8.15
CA THR A 163 23.37 -21.75 -8.04
C THR A 163 24.21 -20.77 -7.22
N VAL A 164 24.13 -19.46 -7.48
CA VAL A 164 24.88 -18.45 -6.70
C VAL A 164 24.46 -18.47 -5.24
N ARG A 165 23.16 -18.58 -4.95
CA ARG A 165 22.66 -18.71 -3.58
C ARG A 165 23.19 -19.98 -2.90
N SER A 166 23.11 -21.14 -3.54
CA SER A 166 23.59 -22.40 -2.96
C SER A 166 25.09 -22.38 -2.69
N ASN A 167 25.89 -21.71 -3.52
CA ASN A 167 27.33 -21.55 -3.29
C ASN A 167 27.59 -20.66 -2.07
N ILE A 168 26.89 -19.52 -1.95
CA ILE A 168 27.07 -18.58 -0.85
C ILE A 168 26.53 -19.14 0.48
N GLU A 169 25.45 -19.91 0.46
CA GLU A 169 24.95 -20.64 1.63
C GLU A 169 25.88 -21.78 2.06
N ALA A 170 26.62 -22.40 1.13
CA ALA A 170 27.64 -23.40 1.47
C ALA A 170 28.91 -22.77 2.08
N GLU A 171 29.39 -21.66 1.52
CA GLU A 171 30.66 -21.01 1.93
C GLU A 171 30.49 -20.12 3.18
N PHE A 172 29.41 -19.35 3.26
CA PHE A 172 29.18 -18.35 4.31
C PHE A 172 28.03 -18.68 5.27
N GLY A 173 27.23 -19.71 4.98
CA GLY A 173 26.03 -20.06 5.75
C GLY A 173 25.01 -18.92 5.80
N ASP A 174 24.24 -18.86 6.89
CA ASP A 174 23.22 -17.84 7.13
C ASP A 174 23.75 -16.37 7.23
N ARG A 175 25.05 -16.09 7.01
CA ARG A 175 25.64 -14.74 7.19
C ARG A 175 24.98 -13.68 6.31
N PHE A 176 24.53 -14.04 5.11
CA PHE A 176 24.04 -13.11 4.11
C PHE A 176 22.72 -13.59 3.50
N PHE A 177 21.73 -12.69 3.42
CA PHE A 177 20.61 -12.87 2.50
C PHE A 177 21.08 -12.54 1.08
N VAL A 178 20.98 -13.52 0.18
CA VAL A 178 21.30 -13.36 -1.24
C VAL A 178 20.08 -12.79 -1.96
N VAL A 179 20.20 -11.54 -2.42
CA VAL A 179 19.18 -10.80 -3.15
C VAL A 179 19.66 -10.58 -4.59
N PHE A 180 18.77 -10.63 -5.58
CA PHE A 180 19.10 -10.53 -7.01
C PHE A 180 18.12 -9.61 -7.72
N GLN A 181 18.62 -8.49 -8.27
CA GLN A 181 17.81 -7.30 -8.61
C GLN A 181 18.23 -6.58 -9.90
N GLU A 182 17.26 -5.88 -10.50
CA GLU A 182 17.42 -4.87 -11.56
C GLU A 182 18.22 -3.61 -11.14
N SER A 183 19.45 -3.41 -11.64
CA SER A 183 20.10 -2.09 -11.58
C SER A 183 19.26 -1.04 -12.33
N PHE A 184 19.37 0.24 -11.98
CA PHE A 184 18.75 1.36 -12.72
C PHE A 184 19.01 1.34 -14.24
N SER A 185 20.10 0.68 -14.68
CA SER A 185 20.46 0.48 -16.10
C SER A 185 19.98 -0.84 -16.74
N GLY A 186 19.05 -1.58 -16.11
CA GLY A 186 18.53 -2.86 -16.63
C GLY A 186 19.52 -4.03 -16.54
N LYS A 187 20.50 -3.92 -15.65
CA LYS A 187 21.58 -4.90 -15.52
C LYS A 187 21.41 -5.69 -14.22
N PRO A 188 21.24 -7.02 -14.26
CA PRO A 188 21.02 -7.83 -13.07
C PRO A 188 22.29 -7.89 -12.20
N PHE A 189 22.13 -7.61 -10.91
CA PHE A 189 23.20 -7.67 -9.91
C PHE A 189 22.76 -8.45 -8.68
N PHE A 190 23.73 -9.08 -8.01
CA PHE A 190 23.53 -9.71 -6.72
C PHE A 190 23.88 -8.74 -5.59
N ALA A 191 23.11 -8.77 -4.52
CA ALA A 191 23.30 -7.97 -3.32
C ALA A 191 23.29 -8.90 -2.10
N LEU A 192 24.34 -8.80 -1.28
CA LEU A 192 24.49 -9.60 -0.07
C LEU A 192 24.22 -8.73 1.15
N VAL A 193 23.04 -8.92 1.73
CA VAL A 193 22.57 -8.16 2.90
C VAL A 193 22.92 -8.96 4.16
N PRO A 194 23.73 -8.45 5.10
CA PRO A 194 24.08 -9.17 6.31
C PRO A 194 22.86 -9.55 7.16
N ASN A 195 22.83 -10.79 7.64
CA ASN A 195 21.74 -11.31 8.48
C ASN A 195 21.86 -10.83 9.92
N THR A 196 21.61 -9.54 10.13
CA THR A 196 21.72 -8.85 11.43
C THR A 196 20.87 -9.51 12.54
N LYS A 197 19.77 -10.19 12.17
CA LYS A 197 18.87 -10.92 13.08
C LYS A 197 19.54 -12.07 13.86
N LYS A 198 20.75 -12.50 13.48
CA LYS A 198 21.54 -13.54 14.18
C LYS A 198 22.76 -13.01 14.94
N SER A 199 23.09 -11.71 14.79
CA SER A 199 24.37 -11.13 15.26
C SER A 199 24.33 -10.60 16.71
N THR A 200 23.15 -10.30 17.26
CA THR A 200 23.02 -9.73 18.62
C THR A 200 21.98 -10.45 19.48
N LYS A 201 22.50 -11.16 20.50
CA LYS A 201 21.82 -11.90 21.60
C LYS A 201 21.28 -13.29 21.22
N PRO A 202 21.40 -14.29 22.13
CA PRO A 202 20.73 -15.59 21.96
C PRO A 202 19.20 -15.43 22.00
N TYR A 203 18.51 -16.36 21.36
CA TYR A 203 17.08 -16.31 21.04
C TYR A 203 16.19 -16.22 22.29
N ARG A 204 15.87 -14.99 22.72
CA ARG A 204 15.15 -14.71 23.97
C ARG A 204 13.63 -14.85 23.79
N GLY A 205 13.21 -16.10 23.61
CA GLY A 205 11.82 -16.49 23.38
C GLY A 205 11.42 -16.47 21.91
N SER A 206 10.47 -17.33 21.55
CA SER A 206 9.74 -17.20 20.29
C SER A 206 8.81 -16.00 20.41
N GLU A 207 9.05 -14.95 19.61
CA GLU A 207 7.95 -14.03 19.28
C GLU A 207 6.90 -14.84 18.51
N SER A 208 5.75 -15.08 19.13
CA SER A 208 4.68 -15.84 18.51
C SER A 208 4.12 -15.06 17.30
N LEU A 209 4.52 -15.50 16.10
CA LEU A 209 4.09 -14.96 14.81
C LEU A 209 2.55 -14.90 14.73
N THR A 210 1.90 -15.92 15.29
CA THR A 210 0.48 -15.94 15.59
C THR A 210 0.26 -15.48 17.05
N ARG A 211 -0.45 -14.35 17.23
CA ARG A 211 -1.00 -13.95 18.54
C ARG A 211 -2.52 -14.21 18.51
N PRO A 212 -2.99 -15.46 18.65
CA PRO A 212 -4.39 -15.82 18.40
C PRO A 212 -5.37 -15.05 19.30
N GLY A 213 -5.05 -14.83 20.58
CA GLY A 213 -5.88 -14.02 21.48
C GLY A 213 -6.00 -12.55 21.06
N LEU A 214 -4.97 -11.97 20.42
CA LEU A 214 -5.03 -10.61 19.88
C LEU A 214 -5.85 -10.56 18.58
N ALA A 215 -5.65 -11.53 17.67
CA ALA A 215 -6.44 -11.64 16.45
C ALA A 215 -7.93 -11.85 16.74
N LEU A 216 -8.25 -12.78 17.65
CA LEU A 216 -9.61 -13.05 18.09
C LEU A 216 -10.23 -11.85 18.83
N GLY A 217 -9.47 -11.19 19.72
CA GLY A 217 -9.93 -9.99 20.41
C GLY A 217 -10.27 -8.85 19.46
N LEU A 218 -9.39 -8.56 18.48
CA LEU A 218 -9.66 -7.57 17.43
C LEU A 218 -10.87 -7.97 16.57
N MET A 219 -10.97 -9.24 16.16
CA MET A 219 -12.09 -9.77 15.38
C MET A 219 -13.44 -9.60 16.11
N VAL A 220 -13.49 -9.85 17.42
CA VAL A 220 -14.70 -9.69 18.24
C VAL A 220 -15.06 -8.21 18.43
N ILE A 221 -14.07 -7.33 18.64
CA ILE A 221 -14.31 -5.87 18.72
C ILE A 221 -14.82 -5.35 17.37
N THR A 222 -14.25 -5.80 16.25
CA THR A 222 -14.71 -5.45 14.90
C THR A 222 -16.11 -5.97 14.62
N LEU A 223 -16.45 -7.20 15.03
CA LEU A 223 -17.82 -7.71 14.90
C LEU A 223 -18.80 -6.80 15.63
N PHE A 224 -18.46 -6.30 16.82
CA PHE A 224 -19.28 -5.34 17.55
C PHE A 224 -19.38 -3.99 16.84
N THR A 225 -18.27 -3.37 16.41
CA THR A 225 -18.30 -2.05 15.75
C THR A 225 -18.97 -2.09 14.38
N THR A 226 -18.81 -3.17 13.62
CA THR A 226 -19.50 -3.35 12.33
C THR A 226 -20.97 -3.71 12.53
N THR A 227 -21.36 -4.45 13.58
CA THR A 227 -22.78 -4.68 13.92
C THR A 227 -23.48 -3.36 14.31
N TRP A 228 -22.81 -2.51 15.08
CA TRP A 228 -23.28 -1.17 15.45
C TRP A 228 -23.42 -0.23 14.24
N MET A 229 -22.55 -0.35 13.23
CA MET A 229 -22.73 0.38 11.97
C MET A 229 -23.88 -0.23 11.16
N GLY A 230 -24.04 -1.55 11.20
CA GLY A 230 -25.11 -2.28 10.53
C GLY A 230 -26.52 -1.88 10.97
N THR A 231 -26.75 -1.53 12.24
CA THR A 231 -28.08 -1.05 12.69
C THR A 231 -28.43 0.31 12.09
N GLN A 232 -27.45 1.20 11.94
CA GLN A 232 -27.64 2.48 11.25
C GLN A 232 -27.92 2.28 9.75
N ILE A 233 -27.19 1.37 9.11
CA ILE A 233 -27.41 0.98 7.70
C ILE A 233 -28.78 0.30 7.49
N ALA A 234 -29.31 -0.37 8.52
CA ALA A 234 -30.66 -0.95 8.53
C ALA A 234 -31.77 0.08 8.86
N GLY A 235 -31.44 1.37 9.03
CA GLY A 235 -32.43 2.42 9.33
C GLY A 235 -32.96 2.44 10.76
N VAL A 236 -32.30 1.76 11.71
CA VAL A 236 -32.72 1.73 13.11
C VAL A 236 -32.47 3.09 13.77
N SER A 237 -33.56 3.80 14.11
CA SER A 237 -33.53 5.12 14.73
C SER A 237 -33.38 5.11 16.25
N GLU A 238 -33.72 3.99 16.91
CA GLU A 238 -33.55 3.81 18.36
C GLU A 238 -32.14 3.37 18.73
N ASN A 239 -31.70 3.70 19.95
CA ASN A 239 -30.35 3.44 20.41
C ASN A 239 -30.19 1.94 20.80
N PRO A 240 -29.26 1.18 20.19
CA PRO A 240 -29.06 -0.24 20.55
C PRO A 240 -28.56 -0.48 21.99
N LEU A 241 -28.25 0.57 22.76
CA LEU A 241 -27.98 0.50 24.20
C LEU A 241 -29.26 0.44 25.06
N THR A 242 -30.42 0.88 24.55
CA THR A 242 -31.69 0.81 25.28
C THR A 242 -32.48 -0.47 24.98
N ASP A 243 -32.41 -1.00 23.76
CA ASP A 243 -32.80 -2.38 23.45
C ASP A 243 -31.67 -3.13 22.71
N PRO A 244 -30.95 -4.03 23.40
CA PRO A 244 -29.92 -4.86 22.78
C PRO A 244 -30.42 -5.78 21.66
N ALA A 245 -31.73 -6.08 21.56
CA ALA A 245 -32.27 -6.89 20.46
C ALA A 245 -32.12 -6.18 19.10
N LEU A 246 -32.08 -4.84 19.07
CA LEU A 246 -31.85 -4.05 17.87
C LEU A 246 -30.51 -4.38 17.18
N LEU A 247 -29.48 -4.81 17.93
CA LEU A 247 -28.19 -5.24 17.37
C LEU A 247 -28.33 -6.43 16.39
N LEU A 248 -29.35 -7.27 16.55
CA LEU A 248 -29.60 -8.39 15.63
C LEU A 248 -29.94 -7.91 14.21
N GLN A 249 -30.46 -6.68 14.05
CA GLN A 249 -30.78 -6.10 12.74
C GLN A 249 -29.52 -5.65 11.98
N GLY A 250 -28.45 -5.28 12.68
CA GLY A 250 -27.15 -4.93 12.09
C GLY A 250 -26.25 -6.14 11.80
N LEU A 251 -26.55 -7.30 12.41
CA LEU A 251 -25.75 -8.51 12.31
C LEU A 251 -25.58 -9.05 10.87
N PRO A 252 -26.60 -9.02 9.96
CA PRO A 252 -26.43 -9.50 8.58
C PRO A 252 -25.36 -8.73 7.80
N TYR A 253 -25.30 -7.40 7.95
CA TYR A 253 -24.24 -6.58 7.36
C TYR A 253 -22.86 -6.96 7.92
N ALA A 254 -22.76 -7.08 9.24
CA ALA A 254 -21.49 -7.36 9.91
C ALA A 254 -20.93 -8.74 9.57
N LEU A 255 -21.76 -9.78 9.56
CA LEU A 255 -21.35 -11.12 9.16
C LEU A 255 -20.95 -11.18 7.67
N ALA A 256 -21.71 -10.52 6.79
CA ALA A 256 -21.38 -10.47 5.36
C ALA A 256 -20.06 -9.75 5.08
N LEU A 257 -19.86 -8.55 5.65
CA LEU A 257 -18.64 -7.78 5.45
C LEU A 257 -17.42 -8.46 6.09
N MET A 258 -17.56 -9.01 7.30
CA MET A 258 -16.47 -9.77 7.91
C MET A 258 -16.16 -11.07 7.18
N ALA A 259 -17.13 -11.76 6.58
CA ALA A 259 -16.86 -12.94 5.75
C ALA A 259 -15.99 -12.59 4.53
N ILE A 260 -16.33 -11.51 3.82
CA ILE A 260 -15.55 -11.00 2.67
C ILE A 260 -14.11 -10.66 3.11
N LEU A 261 -13.96 -9.82 4.15
CA LEU A 261 -12.65 -9.38 4.64
C LEU A 261 -11.81 -10.54 5.21
N SER A 262 -12.44 -11.47 5.94
CA SER A 262 -11.76 -12.68 6.45
C SER A 262 -11.19 -13.51 5.31
N ILE A 263 -11.98 -13.71 4.25
CA ILE A 263 -11.62 -14.64 3.17
C ILE A 263 -10.62 -13.99 2.21
N HIS A 264 -10.63 -12.67 2.02
CA HIS A 264 -9.56 -11.92 1.36
C HIS A 264 -8.21 -12.14 2.09
N GLU A 265 -8.14 -11.85 3.39
CA GLU A 265 -6.90 -12.01 4.15
C GLU A 265 -6.44 -13.47 4.31
N LEU A 266 -7.39 -14.41 4.40
CA LEU A 266 -7.08 -15.84 4.38
C LEU A 266 -6.52 -16.29 3.02
N GLY A 267 -6.95 -15.68 1.91
CA GLY A 267 -6.38 -15.90 0.58
C GLY A 267 -4.87 -15.59 0.56
N HIS A 268 -4.49 -14.40 1.01
CA HIS A 268 -3.07 -14.04 1.18
C HIS A 268 -2.33 -14.96 2.16
N TYR A 269 -2.95 -15.29 3.30
CA TYR A 269 -2.37 -16.15 4.33
C TYR A 269 -2.03 -17.55 3.78
N PHE A 270 -2.96 -18.20 3.08
CA PHE A 270 -2.75 -19.53 2.51
C PHE A 270 -1.75 -19.50 1.35
N ALA A 271 -1.77 -18.48 0.48
CA ALA A 271 -0.76 -18.32 -0.57
C ALA A 271 0.65 -18.15 0.04
N ALA A 272 0.80 -17.31 1.07
CA ALA A 272 2.06 -17.13 1.78
C ALA A 272 2.53 -18.43 2.46
N MET A 273 1.61 -19.22 3.01
CA MET A 273 1.89 -20.53 3.62
C MET A 273 2.45 -21.52 2.60
N VAL A 274 1.86 -21.60 1.39
CA VAL A 274 2.37 -22.43 0.28
C VAL A 274 3.80 -22.04 -0.09
N TYR A 275 4.08 -20.73 -0.16
CA TYR A 275 5.42 -20.20 -0.45
C TYR A 275 6.37 -20.17 0.76
N LYS A 276 5.96 -20.69 1.92
CA LYS A 276 6.71 -20.72 3.19
C LYS A 276 7.13 -19.33 3.68
N VAL A 277 6.44 -18.28 3.23
CA VAL A 277 6.59 -16.91 3.69
C VAL A 277 5.93 -16.79 5.06
N ARG A 278 6.66 -16.30 6.06
CA ARG A 278 6.14 -16.17 7.42
C ARG A 278 5.25 -14.93 7.52
N THR A 279 3.99 -15.14 7.85
CA THR A 279 2.97 -14.12 8.04
C THR A 279 2.43 -14.14 9.48
N THR A 280 1.72 -13.09 9.87
CA THR A 280 0.84 -13.14 11.04
C THR A 280 -0.52 -13.75 10.67
N LEU A 281 -1.36 -14.03 11.67
CA LEU A 281 -2.81 -14.14 11.42
C LEU A 281 -3.35 -12.79 10.91
N PRO A 282 -4.50 -12.79 10.23
CA PRO A 282 -5.22 -11.56 9.91
C PRO A 282 -5.55 -10.79 11.19
N TYR A 283 -5.23 -9.49 11.21
CA TYR A 283 -5.64 -8.57 12.27
C TYR A 283 -6.67 -7.59 11.71
N PHE A 284 -7.88 -7.62 12.26
CA PHE A 284 -8.91 -6.64 11.95
C PHE A 284 -8.58 -5.27 12.56
N ILE A 285 -8.97 -4.21 11.86
CA ILE A 285 -8.88 -2.83 12.33
C ILE A 285 -10.30 -2.35 12.67
N PRO A 286 -10.77 -2.48 13.93
CA PRO A 286 -12.02 -1.87 14.34
C PRO A 286 -11.87 -0.35 14.35
N ILE A 287 -12.80 0.36 13.70
CA ILE A 287 -12.99 1.80 13.95
C ILE A 287 -14.46 2.03 14.31
N PRO A 288 -14.78 2.34 15.58
CA PRO A 288 -16.12 2.73 15.94
C PRO A 288 -16.44 4.11 15.34
N PHE A 289 -17.72 4.35 15.05
CA PHE A 289 -18.26 5.65 14.60
C PHE A 289 -17.76 6.16 13.23
N LEU A 290 -17.09 5.33 12.42
CA LEU A 290 -16.75 5.64 11.03
C LEU A 290 -17.59 4.76 10.08
N PHE A 291 -17.87 5.27 8.87
CA PHE A 291 -18.87 4.82 7.89
C PHE A 291 -19.05 3.30 7.65
N LEU A 292 -18.04 2.46 7.92
CA LEU A 292 -18.06 1.00 7.69
C LEU A 292 -17.92 0.15 8.97
N GLY A 293 -17.75 0.77 10.14
CA GLY A 293 -17.41 0.10 11.40
C GLY A 293 -16.01 -0.54 11.46
N THR A 294 -15.26 -0.54 10.36
CA THR A 294 -13.90 -1.10 10.23
C THR A 294 -13.14 -0.41 9.08
N LEU A 295 -11.80 -0.47 9.11
CA LEU A 295 -10.97 -0.18 7.92
C LEU A 295 -10.61 -1.45 7.11
N GLY A 296 -11.06 -2.62 7.54
CA GLY A 296 -10.69 -3.91 6.97
C GLY A 296 -9.85 -4.76 7.94
N ALA A 297 -9.08 -5.68 7.36
CA ALA A 297 -8.09 -6.49 8.05
C ALA A 297 -6.78 -6.50 7.26
N PHE A 298 -5.69 -6.96 7.87
CA PHE A 298 -4.40 -7.14 7.20
C PHE A 298 -3.58 -8.28 7.82
N ILE A 299 -2.79 -8.97 6.99
CA ILE A 299 -1.66 -9.79 7.41
C ILE A 299 -0.34 -9.00 7.36
N HIS A 300 0.61 -9.32 8.24
CA HIS A 300 1.94 -8.70 8.25
C HIS A 300 2.99 -9.74 7.84
N ILE A 301 3.63 -9.54 6.68
CA ILE A 301 4.73 -10.37 6.17
C ILE A 301 6.01 -10.14 7.01
N ARG A 302 6.58 -11.22 7.56
CA ARG A 302 7.73 -11.19 8.50
C ARG A 302 9.04 -11.78 7.93
N SER A 303 9.03 -12.16 6.66
CA SER A 303 10.21 -12.65 5.92
C SER A 303 10.13 -12.25 4.44
N PRO A 304 11.25 -11.94 3.78
CA PRO A 304 11.27 -11.60 2.36
C PRO A 304 10.60 -12.65 1.47
N VAL A 305 9.90 -12.19 0.44
CA VAL A 305 9.26 -13.03 -0.58
C VAL A 305 10.35 -13.66 -1.49
N PRO A 306 10.31 -14.96 -1.81
CA PRO A 306 11.44 -15.65 -2.44
C PRO A 306 11.68 -15.26 -3.91
N ASN A 307 10.64 -15.01 -4.70
CA ASN A 307 10.74 -14.57 -6.09
C ASN A 307 9.45 -13.85 -6.55
N ARG A 308 9.48 -13.20 -7.71
CA ARG A 308 8.31 -12.50 -8.30
C ARG A 308 7.10 -13.41 -8.52
N LYS A 309 7.28 -14.72 -8.75
CA LYS A 309 6.16 -15.68 -8.87
C LYS A 309 5.41 -15.85 -7.54
N ALA A 310 6.12 -15.91 -6.42
CA ALA A 310 5.51 -15.89 -5.09
C ALA A 310 4.88 -14.54 -4.75
N LEU A 311 5.48 -13.42 -5.18
CA LEU A 311 4.91 -12.07 -4.98
C LEU A 311 3.56 -11.93 -5.69
N PHE A 312 3.49 -12.37 -6.95
CA PHE A 312 2.26 -12.40 -7.74
C PHE A 312 1.18 -13.25 -7.08
N ASP A 313 1.49 -14.52 -6.76
CA ASP A 313 0.51 -15.47 -6.21
C ASP A 313 -0.02 -15.03 -4.85
N ILE A 314 0.82 -14.43 -4.00
CA ILE A 314 0.38 -13.86 -2.71
C ILE A 314 -0.51 -12.64 -2.95
N GLY A 315 -0.11 -11.71 -3.81
CA GLY A 315 -0.89 -10.50 -4.11
C GLY A 315 -2.26 -10.79 -4.72
N ILE A 316 -2.35 -11.68 -5.72
CA ILE A 316 -3.62 -11.95 -6.41
C ILE A 316 -4.61 -12.82 -5.61
N ALA A 317 -4.12 -13.63 -4.66
CA ALA A 317 -4.96 -14.60 -3.94
C ALA A 317 -6.07 -13.94 -3.10
N GLY A 318 -5.76 -12.85 -2.38
CA GLY A 318 -6.76 -12.15 -1.57
C GLY A 318 -7.89 -11.55 -2.42
N PRO A 319 -7.61 -10.64 -3.37
CA PRO A 319 -8.62 -10.04 -4.24
C PRO A 319 -9.46 -11.06 -5.00
N LEU A 320 -8.85 -12.15 -5.48
CA LEU A 320 -9.57 -13.15 -6.27
C LEU A 320 -10.58 -13.92 -5.41
N VAL A 321 -10.17 -14.43 -4.24
CA VAL A 321 -11.07 -15.22 -3.37
C VAL A 321 -12.05 -14.30 -2.63
N GLY A 322 -11.62 -13.10 -2.25
CA GLY A 322 -12.49 -12.03 -1.73
C GLY A 322 -13.59 -11.64 -2.70
N LEU A 323 -13.28 -11.48 -3.99
CA LEU A 323 -14.28 -11.20 -5.03
C LEU A 323 -15.24 -12.37 -5.26
N VAL A 324 -14.75 -13.61 -5.25
CA VAL A 324 -15.58 -14.83 -5.38
C VAL A 324 -16.62 -14.95 -4.25
N VAL A 325 -16.33 -14.43 -3.06
CA VAL A 325 -17.31 -14.33 -1.95
C VAL A 325 -18.17 -13.08 -2.05
N THR A 326 -17.60 -11.96 -2.48
CA THR A 326 -18.29 -10.68 -2.66
C THR A 326 -19.44 -10.79 -3.66
N LEU A 327 -19.22 -11.43 -4.82
CA LEU A 327 -20.19 -11.47 -5.91
C LEU A 327 -21.53 -12.15 -5.53
N PRO A 328 -21.56 -13.36 -4.91
CA PRO A 328 -22.80 -13.96 -4.43
C PRO A 328 -23.50 -13.13 -3.35
N ILE A 329 -22.75 -12.56 -2.40
CA ILE A 329 -23.30 -11.72 -1.32
C ILE A 329 -23.94 -10.46 -1.90
N LEU A 330 -23.26 -9.79 -2.82
CA LEU A 330 -23.76 -8.60 -3.53
C LEU A 330 -24.99 -8.93 -4.38
N MET A 331 -24.98 -10.03 -5.14
CA MET A 331 -26.14 -10.45 -5.95
C MET A 331 -27.36 -10.80 -5.09
N TRP A 332 -27.18 -11.55 -4.00
CA TRP A 332 -28.26 -11.85 -3.06
C TRP A 332 -28.80 -10.57 -2.41
N GLY A 333 -27.89 -9.68 -1.98
CA GLY A 333 -28.27 -8.38 -1.41
C GLY A 333 -29.05 -7.51 -2.39
N LEU A 334 -28.57 -7.36 -3.64
CA LEU A 334 -29.23 -6.59 -4.69
C LEU A 334 -30.65 -7.11 -5.00
N ALA A 335 -30.86 -8.42 -4.97
CA ALA A 335 -32.18 -9.03 -5.13
C ALA A 335 -33.15 -8.78 -3.94
N HIS A 336 -32.67 -8.21 -2.84
CA HIS A 336 -33.47 -7.77 -1.68
C HIS A 336 -33.43 -6.24 -1.48
N SER A 337 -32.74 -5.50 -2.34
CA SER A 337 -32.71 -4.04 -2.35
C SER A 337 -33.97 -3.46 -3.00
N THR A 338 -34.36 -2.24 -2.63
CA THR A 338 -35.52 -1.56 -3.23
C THR A 338 -35.09 -0.46 -4.19
N ILE A 339 -35.91 -0.19 -5.20
CA ILE A 339 -35.63 0.80 -6.24
C ILE A 339 -36.28 2.13 -5.88
N VAL A 340 -35.51 3.21 -5.99
CA VAL A 340 -35.94 4.58 -5.63
C VAL A 340 -35.77 5.53 -6.83
N PRO A 341 -36.53 6.64 -6.90
CA PRO A 341 -36.32 7.66 -7.92
C PRO A 341 -34.91 8.26 -7.83
N LEU A 342 -34.27 8.49 -8.98
CA LEU A 342 -32.99 9.19 -9.02
C LEU A 342 -33.14 10.65 -8.53
N SER A 343 -32.23 11.09 -7.65
CA SER A 343 -32.25 12.41 -7.00
C SER A 343 -30.89 13.12 -7.11
N ASP A 344 -30.86 14.44 -6.89
CA ASP A 344 -29.60 15.21 -6.77
C ASP A 344 -28.73 14.77 -5.57
N SER A 345 -29.31 14.04 -4.60
CA SER A 345 -28.60 13.43 -3.48
C SER A 345 -28.06 12.02 -3.76
N SER A 346 -28.27 11.47 -4.97
CA SER A 346 -27.82 10.13 -5.35
C SER A 346 -26.35 10.12 -5.78
N GLY A 347 -25.48 9.48 -5.00
CA GLY A 347 -24.01 9.52 -5.18
C GLY A 347 -23.30 8.23 -4.77
N ILE A 348 -21.96 8.23 -4.73
CA ILE A 348 -21.16 7.00 -4.48
C ILE A 348 -21.28 6.51 -3.03
N LEU A 349 -21.50 7.42 -2.08
CA LEU A 349 -21.62 7.12 -0.64
C LEU A 349 -23.07 7.13 -0.12
N ASN A 350 -24.06 7.48 -0.94
CA ASN A 350 -25.46 7.41 -0.52
C ASN A 350 -25.99 5.97 -0.69
N LEU A 351 -26.13 5.25 0.42
CA LEU A 351 -26.58 3.85 0.43
C LEU A 351 -28.10 3.71 0.23
N GLU A 352 -28.86 4.74 0.63
CA GLU A 352 -30.33 4.79 0.47
C GLU A 352 -30.76 5.18 -0.96
N SER A 353 -29.86 5.78 -1.74
CA SER A 353 -30.08 6.13 -3.14
C SER A 353 -28.79 6.01 -3.95
N LEU A 354 -28.23 4.79 -4.00
CA LEU A 354 -27.00 4.53 -4.74
C LEU A 354 -27.31 4.52 -6.24
N ASN A 355 -26.58 5.32 -7.01
CA ASN A 355 -26.61 5.30 -8.46
C ASN A 355 -25.48 4.39 -8.98
N PRO A 356 -25.69 3.11 -9.31
CA PRO A 356 -24.59 2.17 -9.61
C PRO A 356 -23.81 2.50 -10.90
N ARG A 357 -24.26 3.49 -11.69
CA ARG A 357 -23.70 3.87 -13.00
C ARG A 357 -22.27 4.38 -12.96
N PHE A 358 -21.75 4.79 -11.81
CA PHE A 358 -20.31 5.12 -11.66
C PHE A 358 -19.40 3.89 -11.84
N SER A 359 -19.96 2.67 -11.79
CA SER A 359 -19.23 1.41 -11.89
C SER A 359 -19.88 0.49 -12.92
N PHE A 360 -19.12 0.11 -13.97
CA PHE A 360 -19.60 -0.78 -15.02
C PHE A 360 -20.01 -2.16 -14.47
N LEU A 361 -19.18 -2.77 -13.62
CA LEU A 361 -19.49 -4.06 -13.00
C LEU A 361 -20.71 -3.97 -12.08
N LEU A 362 -20.80 -2.95 -11.22
CA LEU A 362 -21.96 -2.79 -10.34
C LEU A 362 -23.24 -2.57 -11.14
N THR A 363 -23.20 -1.78 -12.21
CA THR A 363 -24.34 -1.59 -13.12
C THR A 363 -24.81 -2.92 -13.71
N LEU A 364 -23.89 -3.77 -14.17
CA LEU A 364 -24.23 -5.08 -14.76
C LEU A 364 -24.84 -6.03 -13.74
N LEU A 365 -24.28 -6.10 -12.52
CA LEU A 365 -24.82 -6.91 -11.42
C LEU A 365 -26.20 -6.39 -10.97
N SER A 366 -26.37 -5.08 -10.82
CA SER A 366 -27.67 -4.45 -10.52
C SER A 366 -28.71 -4.77 -11.59
N LYS A 367 -28.35 -4.68 -12.89
CA LYS A 367 -29.28 -5.00 -13.98
C LYS A 367 -29.62 -6.49 -14.05
N TRP A 368 -28.71 -7.37 -13.66
CA TRP A 368 -28.97 -8.81 -13.59
C TRP A 368 -29.88 -9.16 -12.39
N ALA A 369 -29.66 -8.56 -11.23
CA ALA A 369 -30.45 -8.82 -10.02
C ALA A 369 -31.86 -8.20 -10.07
N LEU A 370 -32.00 -6.98 -10.61
CA LEU A 370 -33.25 -6.20 -10.63
C LEU A 370 -33.98 -6.22 -11.99
N GLY A 371 -33.40 -6.85 -13.01
CA GLY A 371 -34.04 -7.14 -14.29
C GLY A 371 -34.67 -5.93 -14.98
N SER A 372 -35.99 -6.01 -15.23
CA SER A 372 -36.76 -4.97 -15.93
C SER A 372 -37.02 -3.71 -15.09
N GLU A 373 -36.93 -3.78 -13.76
CA GLU A 373 -37.32 -2.67 -12.88
C GLU A 373 -36.24 -1.59 -12.78
N PHE A 374 -34.96 -1.95 -12.97
CA PHE A 374 -33.86 -0.99 -12.99
C PHE A 374 -33.78 -0.25 -14.34
N VAL A 375 -34.15 1.03 -14.34
CA VAL A 375 -34.38 1.88 -15.53
C VAL A 375 -33.64 3.23 -15.38
N SER A 376 -33.44 3.98 -16.47
CA SER A 376 -32.58 5.18 -16.56
C SER A 376 -32.77 6.27 -15.51
N ASN A 377 -33.97 6.45 -14.94
CA ASN A 377 -34.25 7.47 -13.91
C ASN A 377 -34.41 6.89 -12.49
N THR A 378 -33.71 5.78 -12.20
CA THR A 378 -33.77 5.10 -10.90
C THR A 378 -32.39 4.93 -10.25
N ALA A 379 -32.40 4.91 -8.93
CA ALA A 379 -31.30 4.55 -8.04
C ALA A 379 -31.75 3.39 -7.12
N ILE A 380 -30.86 2.89 -6.27
CA ILE A 380 -31.09 1.68 -5.46
C ILE A 380 -30.88 2.02 -3.97
N ASN A 381 -31.91 1.77 -3.16
CA ASN A 381 -31.78 1.69 -1.71
C ASN A 381 -31.25 0.30 -1.35
N LEU A 382 -29.99 0.22 -0.93
CA LEU A 382 -29.29 -1.03 -0.73
C LEU A 382 -29.72 -1.72 0.58
N HIS A 383 -30.20 -2.96 0.46
CA HIS A 383 -30.33 -3.86 1.60
C HIS A 383 -28.98 -3.98 2.35
N PRO A 384 -28.92 -4.09 3.70
CA PRO A 384 -27.64 -4.05 4.42
C PRO A 384 -26.60 -5.10 3.96
N VAL A 385 -27.04 -6.28 3.49
CA VAL A 385 -26.13 -7.28 2.90
C VAL A 385 -25.62 -6.87 1.50
N ALA A 386 -26.42 -6.13 0.73
CA ALA A 386 -25.98 -5.50 -0.52
C ALA A 386 -24.93 -4.42 -0.26
N VAL A 387 -25.07 -3.64 0.82
CA VAL A 387 -24.03 -2.70 1.27
C VAL A 387 -22.73 -3.43 1.60
N ALA A 388 -22.79 -4.55 2.34
CA ALA A 388 -21.59 -5.34 2.61
C ALA A 388 -20.90 -5.85 1.33
N GLY A 389 -21.69 -6.33 0.34
CA GLY A 389 -21.17 -6.73 -0.96
C GLY A 389 -20.60 -5.56 -1.79
N TYR A 390 -21.23 -4.39 -1.75
CA TYR A 390 -20.75 -3.19 -2.43
C TYR A 390 -19.42 -2.71 -1.83
N VAL A 391 -19.34 -2.67 -0.49
CA VAL A 391 -18.10 -2.35 0.24
C VAL A 391 -17.00 -3.36 -0.06
N GLY A 392 -17.33 -4.67 -0.15
CA GLY A 392 -16.38 -5.70 -0.59
C GLY A 392 -15.83 -5.46 -1.99
N LEU A 393 -16.68 -5.02 -2.93
CA LEU A 393 -16.28 -4.70 -4.30
C LEU A 393 -15.36 -3.47 -4.34
N VAL A 394 -15.66 -2.44 -3.53
CA VAL A 394 -14.84 -1.23 -3.37
C VAL A 394 -13.49 -1.53 -2.73
N VAL A 395 -13.44 -2.35 -1.68
CA VAL A 395 -12.18 -2.82 -1.06
C VAL A 395 -11.35 -3.64 -2.05
N THR A 396 -11.97 -4.54 -2.80
CA THR A 396 -11.29 -5.30 -3.87
C THR A 396 -10.67 -4.37 -4.91
N ALA A 397 -11.41 -3.34 -5.35
CA ALA A 397 -10.88 -2.36 -6.30
C ALA A 397 -9.75 -1.51 -5.72
N PHE A 398 -9.83 -1.06 -4.46
CA PHE A 398 -8.71 -0.33 -3.85
C PHE A 398 -7.47 -1.21 -3.69
N ASN A 399 -7.62 -2.45 -3.22
CA ASN A 399 -6.50 -3.36 -3.10
C ASN A 399 -5.88 -3.72 -4.46
N LEU A 400 -6.69 -3.85 -5.53
CA LEU A 400 -6.20 -4.06 -6.89
C LEU A 400 -5.56 -2.82 -7.56
N MET A 401 -5.55 -1.64 -6.92
CA MET A 401 -4.84 -0.48 -7.47
C MET A 401 -3.34 -0.77 -7.59
N PRO A 402 -2.70 -0.51 -8.75
CA PRO A 402 -1.28 -0.79 -8.94
C PRO A 402 -0.38 0.29 -8.32
N VAL A 403 -0.42 0.46 -6.99
CA VAL A 403 0.37 1.44 -6.23
C VAL A 403 0.98 0.80 -4.99
N GLY A 404 2.31 0.85 -4.87
CA GLY A 404 3.02 0.60 -3.61
C GLY A 404 2.78 -0.80 -3.04
N GLN A 405 2.36 -0.83 -1.76
CA GLN A 405 2.18 -2.05 -0.97
C GLN A 405 0.77 -2.68 -1.10
N LEU A 406 -0.06 -2.19 -2.03
CA LEU A 406 -1.36 -2.78 -2.33
C LEU A 406 -1.19 -4.03 -3.22
N ASP A 407 -2.16 -4.93 -3.18
CA ASP A 407 -2.16 -6.19 -3.95
C ASP A 407 -1.92 -5.98 -5.45
N GLY A 408 -2.53 -4.95 -6.04
CA GLY A 408 -2.30 -4.53 -7.42
C GLY A 408 -0.87 -4.03 -7.67
N GLY A 409 -0.24 -3.41 -6.67
CA GLY A 409 1.16 -3.02 -6.69
C GLY A 409 2.07 -4.23 -6.79
N HIS A 410 1.83 -5.25 -5.94
CA HIS A 410 2.53 -6.54 -5.98
C HIS A 410 2.33 -7.27 -7.31
N ILE A 411 1.10 -7.29 -7.85
CA ILE A 411 0.77 -7.87 -9.16
C ILE A 411 1.58 -7.19 -10.28
N VAL A 412 1.55 -5.85 -10.37
CA VAL A 412 2.19 -5.12 -11.47
C VAL A 412 3.71 -5.07 -11.34
N HIS A 413 4.26 -4.99 -10.12
CA HIS A 413 5.68 -5.23 -9.85
C HIS A 413 6.07 -6.62 -10.32
N ALA A 414 5.36 -7.66 -9.90
CA ALA A 414 5.69 -9.03 -10.26
C ALA A 414 5.66 -9.25 -11.79
N MET A 415 4.65 -8.73 -12.50
CA MET A 415 4.60 -8.80 -13.97
C MET A 415 5.72 -8.00 -14.64
N LEU A 416 5.81 -6.68 -14.38
CA LEU A 416 6.57 -5.75 -15.21
C LEU A 416 7.91 -5.29 -14.58
N GLY A 417 8.27 -5.85 -13.42
CA GLY A 417 9.45 -5.48 -12.64
C GLY A 417 9.27 -4.20 -11.82
N GLN A 418 10.00 -4.09 -10.71
CA GLN A 418 9.94 -2.98 -9.74
C GLN A 418 9.97 -1.58 -10.40
N ARG A 419 10.77 -1.39 -11.45
CA ARG A 419 10.92 -0.08 -12.12
C ARG A 419 9.68 0.34 -12.90
N THR A 420 9.05 -0.59 -13.60
CA THR A 420 7.80 -0.34 -14.33
C THR A 420 6.63 -0.23 -13.36
N GLY A 421 6.60 -1.07 -12.32
CA GLY A 421 5.64 -0.99 -11.21
C GLY A 421 5.63 0.37 -10.52
N MET A 422 6.79 0.88 -10.10
CA MET A 422 6.92 2.24 -9.54
C MET A 422 6.43 3.34 -10.50
N THR A 423 6.64 3.17 -11.81
CA THR A 423 6.21 4.15 -12.82
C THR A 423 4.69 4.13 -12.97
N ILE A 424 4.09 2.95 -13.03
CA ILE A 424 2.63 2.77 -13.09
C ILE A 424 1.97 3.28 -11.80
N GLY A 425 2.52 2.98 -10.63
CA GLY A 425 1.99 3.48 -9.37
C GLY A 425 2.06 5.00 -9.23
N GLN A 426 3.09 5.64 -9.78
CA GLN A 426 3.16 7.10 -9.86
C GLN A 426 2.08 7.68 -10.80
N ILE A 427 1.79 7.01 -11.92
CA ILE A 427 0.72 7.39 -12.86
C ILE A 427 -0.66 7.18 -12.21
N THR A 428 -0.93 6.03 -11.61
CA THR A 428 -2.21 5.73 -10.93
C THR A 428 -2.47 6.67 -9.76
N ARG A 429 -1.42 7.04 -8.99
CA ARG A 429 -1.53 8.07 -7.94
C ARG A 429 -1.92 9.44 -8.50
N LEU A 430 -1.38 9.83 -9.67
CA LEU A 430 -1.78 11.06 -10.36
C LEU A 430 -3.22 10.97 -10.90
N LEU A 431 -3.60 9.85 -11.52
CA LEU A 431 -4.95 9.62 -12.02
C LEU A 431 -6.00 9.63 -10.90
N MET A 432 -5.69 9.08 -9.72
CA MET A 432 -6.58 9.15 -8.57
C MET A 432 -6.70 10.58 -8.02
N MET A 433 -5.62 11.36 -7.98
CA MET A 433 -5.72 12.78 -7.62
C MET A 433 -6.55 13.60 -8.63
N LEU A 434 -6.62 13.19 -9.90
CA LEU A 434 -7.54 13.77 -10.88
C LEU A 434 -8.98 13.27 -10.70
N LEU A 435 -9.18 11.99 -10.38
CA LEU A 435 -10.52 11.42 -10.16
C LEU A 435 -11.21 12.04 -8.93
N VAL A 436 -10.47 12.37 -7.88
CA VAL A 436 -10.98 13.10 -6.69
C VAL A 436 -11.55 14.49 -7.04
N LEU A 437 -11.13 15.11 -8.14
CA LEU A 437 -11.71 16.38 -8.62
C LEU A 437 -13.09 16.19 -9.27
N ILE A 438 -13.38 14.97 -9.73
CA ILE A 438 -14.62 14.57 -10.40
C ILE A 438 -15.58 13.94 -9.38
N GLN A 439 -15.06 13.15 -8.43
CA GLN A 439 -15.79 12.43 -7.38
C GLN A 439 -15.15 12.74 -6.00
N PRO A 440 -15.56 13.84 -5.33
CA PRO A 440 -14.99 14.27 -4.05
C PRO A 440 -15.09 13.23 -2.92
N GLU A 441 -16.03 12.29 -2.99
CA GLU A 441 -16.17 11.17 -2.06
C GLU A 441 -14.89 10.33 -1.92
N LEU A 442 -14.06 10.28 -2.97
CA LEU A 442 -12.82 9.50 -3.00
C LEU A 442 -11.64 10.22 -2.33
N LEU A 443 -11.82 11.44 -1.82
CA LEU A 443 -10.73 12.27 -1.24
C LEU A 443 -9.94 11.55 -0.14
N LEU A 444 -10.62 10.82 0.75
CA LEU A 444 -9.95 10.06 1.82
C LEU A 444 -8.97 9.02 1.25
N TRP A 445 -9.39 8.28 0.23
CA TRP A 445 -8.56 7.29 -0.45
C TRP A 445 -7.45 7.95 -1.26
N GLY A 446 -7.75 9.05 -1.96
CA GLY A 446 -6.75 9.89 -2.63
C GLY A 446 -5.63 10.33 -1.69
N ILE A 447 -5.95 10.77 -0.47
CA ILE A 447 -4.97 11.13 0.56
C ILE A 447 -4.13 9.92 1.01
N ILE A 448 -4.76 8.76 1.25
CA ILE A 448 -4.04 7.52 1.63
C ILE A 448 -3.05 7.11 0.55
N ILE A 449 -3.47 7.07 -0.72
CA ILE A 449 -2.63 6.73 -1.88
C ILE A 449 -1.54 7.79 -2.09
N LEU A 450 -1.83 9.08 -1.84
CA LEU A 450 -0.87 10.17 -1.99
C LEU A 450 0.34 10.01 -1.07
N PHE A 451 0.14 9.58 0.18
CA PHE A 451 1.21 9.38 1.16
C PHE A 451 1.81 7.97 1.17
N MET A 452 1.21 6.99 0.48
CA MET A 452 1.76 5.64 0.37
C MET A 452 3.08 5.62 -0.42
N PRO A 453 4.12 4.91 0.04
CA PRO A 453 5.33 4.67 -0.75
C PRO A 453 5.01 3.91 -2.04
N VAL A 454 5.43 4.45 -3.18
CA VAL A 454 5.18 3.87 -4.52
C VAL A 454 6.11 2.69 -4.84
N ALA A 455 7.15 2.47 -4.05
CA ALA A 455 8.08 1.34 -4.15
C ALA A 455 7.80 0.30 -3.06
N ASP A 456 7.66 -0.96 -3.45
CA ASP A 456 7.44 -2.11 -2.55
C ASP A 456 8.77 -2.77 -2.10
N GLU A 457 8.74 -3.69 -1.14
CA GLU A 457 9.91 -4.49 -0.75
C GLU A 457 10.23 -5.58 -1.81
N PRO A 458 11.34 -5.46 -2.57
CA PRO A 458 11.63 -6.38 -3.67
C PRO A 458 11.93 -7.81 -3.20
N ALA A 459 11.42 -8.78 -3.97
CA ALA A 459 11.67 -10.19 -3.73
C ALA A 459 13.17 -10.54 -3.77
N LEU A 460 13.54 -11.65 -3.12
CA LEU A 460 14.94 -12.13 -3.10
C LEU A 460 15.47 -12.45 -4.51
N ASN A 461 14.58 -12.82 -5.43
CA ASN A 461 14.84 -12.96 -6.86
C ASN A 461 13.82 -12.13 -7.66
N ASP A 462 14.21 -10.89 -7.97
CA ASP A 462 13.40 -9.89 -8.67
C ASP A 462 13.69 -9.84 -10.20
N VAL A 463 14.71 -10.56 -10.65
CA VAL A 463 15.11 -10.64 -12.08
C VAL A 463 14.31 -11.71 -12.83
N SER A 464 13.79 -12.73 -12.14
CA SER A 464 13.08 -13.84 -12.79
C SER A 464 11.65 -13.45 -13.19
N GLU A 465 11.32 -13.72 -14.44
CA GLU A 465 10.02 -13.44 -15.06
C GLU A 465 8.91 -14.40 -14.59
N LEU A 466 7.67 -14.09 -14.95
CA LEU A 466 6.47 -14.88 -14.64
C LEU A 466 6.28 -16.03 -15.64
N ASP A 467 5.13 -16.69 -15.56
CA ASP A 467 4.67 -17.66 -16.55
C ASP A 467 3.42 -17.07 -17.21
N ASN A 468 3.23 -17.24 -18.53
CA ASN A 468 2.18 -16.56 -19.32
C ASN A 468 0.77 -16.64 -18.71
N TRP A 469 0.45 -17.69 -17.95
CA TRP A 469 -0.81 -17.84 -17.22
C TRP A 469 -0.97 -16.82 -16.08
N ARG A 470 0.10 -16.53 -15.33
CA ARG A 470 0.12 -15.48 -14.30
C ARG A 470 -0.08 -14.11 -14.93
N ASP A 471 0.63 -13.81 -16.02
CA ASP A 471 0.48 -12.54 -16.72
C ASP A 471 -0.96 -12.33 -17.23
N LEU A 472 -1.59 -13.38 -17.76
CA LEU A 472 -3.02 -13.37 -18.11
C LEU A 472 -3.92 -13.11 -16.89
N CYS A 473 -3.69 -13.79 -15.76
CA CYS A 473 -4.45 -13.56 -14.53
C CYS A 473 -4.28 -12.12 -14.00
N GLY A 474 -3.09 -11.54 -14.13
CA GLY A 474 -2.81 -10.15 -13.73
C GLY A 474 -3.49 -9.13 -14.65
N ILE A 475 -3.52 -9.39 -15.95
CA ILE A 475 -4.32 -8.59 -16.90
C ILE A 475 -5.81 -8.68 -16.53
N ILE A 476 -6.33 -9.87 -16.20
CA ILE A 476 -7.72 -10.05 -15.75
C ILE A 476 -8.00 -9.28 -14.46
N ALA A 477 -7.08 -9.29 -13.49
CA ALA A 477 -7.21 -8.52 -12.25
C ALA A 477 -7.25 -6.99 -12.51
N LEU A 478 -6.41 -6.48 -13.43
CA LEU A 478 -6.44 -5.08 -13.85
C LEU A 478 -7.70 -4.72 -14.66
N LEU A 479 -8.24 -5.66 -15.44
CA LEU A 479 -9.54 -5.47 -16.11
C LEU A 479 -10.70 -5.44 -15.10
N ILE A 480 -10.65 -6.24 -14.03
CA ILE A 480 -11.61 -6.20 -12.91
C ILE A 480 -11.55 -4.85 -12.19
N LEU A 481 -10.35 -4.36 -11.86
CA LEU A 481 -10.13 -3.02 -11.30
C LEU A 481 -10.82 -1.93 -12.14
N VAL A 482 -10.51 -1.91 -13.45
CA VAL A 482 -11.06 -0.94 -14.41
C VAL A 482 -12.58 -1.07 -14.54
N SER A 483 -13.10 -2.30 -14.52
CA SER A 483 -14.53 -2.63 -14.57
C SER A 483 -15.29 -2.15 -13.31
N ILE A 484 -14.63 -2.09 -12.15
CA ILE A 484 -15.23 -1.57 -10.92
C ILE A 484 -15.14 -0.03 -10.87
N ILE A 485 -14.02 0.57 -11.26
CA ILE A 485 -13.77 2.02 -11.07
C ILE A 485 -14.37 2.89 -12.19
N LEU A 486 -14.46 2.41 -13.43
CA LEU A 486 -14.98 3.22 -14.53
C LEU A 486 -16.51 3.17 -14.66
N PRO A 487 -17.15 4.31 -15.03
CA PRO A 487 -18.59 4.36 -15.27
C PRO A 487 -19.00 3.55 -16.51
N VAL A 488 -20.26 3.10 -16.52
CA VAL A 488 -20.82 2.36 -17.65
C VAL A 488 -20.81 3.21 -18.93
N PRO A 489 -20.26 2.72 -20.05
CA PRO A 489 -20.29 3.45 -21.32
C PRO A 489 -21.71 3.76 -21.79
N GLY A 490 -21.94 4.98 -22.29
CA GLY A 490 -23.26 5.47 -22.75
C GLY A 490 -23.84 4.75 -23.99
N THR A 491 -23.12 3.80 -24.57
CA THR A 491 -23.62 2.82 -25.54
C THR A 491 -24.28 1.62 -24.85
N ILE A 492 -23.73 1.18 -23.72
CA ILE A 492 -24.22 0.03 -22.94
C ILE A 492 -25.45 0.43 -22.11
N THR A 493 -25.51 1.64 -21.55
CA THR A 493 -26.73 2.13 -20.88
C THR A 493 -27.94 2.09 -21.82
N LYS A 494 -27.77 2.59 -23.05
CA LYS A 494 -28.79 2.55 -24.11
C LYS A 494 -29.17 1.12 -24.50
N LEU A 495 -28.21 0.22 -24.65
CA LEU A 495 -28.45 -1.19 -24.97
C LEU A 495 -29.24 -1.91 -23.87
N LEU A 496 -28.97 -1.60 -22.60
CA LEU A 496 -29.61 -2.21 -21.44
C LEU A 496 -30.87 -1.44 -20.96
N SER A 497 -31.20 -0.30 -21.58
CA SER A 497 -32.30 0.61 -21.18
C SER A 497 -32.17 1.13 -19.73
N ILE A 498 -30.99 1.63 -19.38
CA ILE A 498 -30.64 2.17 -18.04
C ILE A 498 -29.95 3.55 -18.09
#